data_AF-A0A0K0EM23-F1
#
_entry.id   AF-A0A0K0EM23-F1
#
_cell.length_a   1.000
_cell.length_b   1.000
_cell.length_c   1.000
_cell.angle_alpha   90.00
_cell.angle_beta   90.00
_cell.angle_gamma   90.00
#
_symmetry.space_group_name_H-M   'P 1'
#
loop_
_entity.id
_entity.type
_entity.pdbx_description
1 polymer ?
#
loop_
_entity_poly.entity_id
_entity_poly.type
_entity_poly.pdbx_seq_one_letter_code
_entity_poly.pdbx_strand_id
1 'polypeptide(L)'
;MSSPTIPSQFLNKGFVEASATGCDEYMALKGMPWLIRKLVCRTLTKGYFKITTEEVEGVYKIELGVSKSRNSYTFRLNESFEDIGFDSKKHRILFTYENDKIIEKHTHLEGERVGTSDDIFYWYFNNEGSLISECSFEKDGVKKTWLRTFQQE
;
A
#
# COMPACT_ATOMS: atom_id res chain seq x y z
N MET A 1 17.80 20.17 8.14
CA MET A 1 17.35 18.88 8.67
C MET A 1 17.69 17.82 7.63
N SER A 2 18.22 16.68 8.02
CA SER A 2 18.45 15.55 7.11
C SER A 2 17.11 15.15 6.48
N SER A 3 17.07 14.92 5.17
CA SER A 3 15.88 14.33 4.54
C SER A 3 15.56 12.99 5.21
N PRO A 4 14.29 12.68 5.48
CA PRO A 4 13.92 11.40 6.07
C PRO A 4 14.43 10.27 5.17
N THR A 5 15.08 9.28 5.78
CA THR A 5 15.59 8.08 5.10
C THR A 5 14.75 6.88 5.54
N ILE A 6 14.46 5.96 4.63
CA ILE A 6 13.76 4.72 4.98
C ILE A 6 14.67 3.88 5.93
N PRO A 7 14.17 3.43 7.10
CA PRO A 7 14.95 2.62 8.02
C PRO A 7 15.33 1.25 7.45
N SER A 8 16.46 0.72 7.92
CA SER A 8 16.97 -0.59 7.49
C SER A 8 16.01 -1.75 7.75
N GLN A 9 15.06 -1.65 8.68
CA GLN A 9 14.07 -2.72 8.88
C GLN A 9 13.17 -2.95 7.67
N PHE A 10 12.91 -1.94 6.84
CA PHE A 10 12.11 -2.07 5.61
C PHE A 10 12.95 -2.42 4.37
N LEU A 11 14.26 -2.16 4.41
CA LEU A 11 15.12 -2.25 3.23
C LEU A 11 15.64 -3.67 3.01
N ASN A 12 15.74 -4.04 1.73
CA ASN A 12 16.40 -5.25 1.23
C ASN A 12 15.83 -6.56 1.82
N LYS A 13 14.56 -6.54 2.22
CA LYS A 13 13.81 -7.70 2.72
C LYS A 13 12.51 -7.84 1.95
N GLY A 14 12.25 -9.03 1.43
CA GLY A 14 10.95 -9.39 0.86
C GLY A 14 10.00 -9.80 1.96
N PHE A 15 8.73 -9.40 1.84
CA PHE A 15 7.67 -9.80 2.76
C PHE A 15 6.46 -10.29 1.98
N VAL A 16 5.89 -11.41 2.42
CA VAL A 16 4.71 -12.03 1.81
C VAL A 16 3.55 -11.98 2.81
N GLU A 17 2.37 -11.63 2.33
CA GLU A 17 1.16 -11.58 3.14
C GLU A 17 0.83 -12.96 3.72
N ALA A 18 0.75 -13.03 5.03
CA ALA A 18 0.38 -14.22 5.79
C ALA A 18 -1.11 -14.22 6.14
N SER A 19 -1.69 -13.05 6.43
CA SER A 19 -3.11 -12.92 6.74
C SER A 19 -3.66 -11.53 6.42
N ALA A 20 -4.98 -11.45 6.22
CA ALA A 20 -5.70 -10.22 5.98
C ALA A 20 -7.09 -10.26 6.64
N THR A 21 -7.53 -9.14 7.22
CA THR A 21 -8.85 -8.99 7.84
C THR A 21 -9.50 -7.66 7.44
N GLY A 22 -10.82 -7.60 7.42
CA GLY A 22 -11.56 -6.34 7.18
C GLY A 22 -11.65 -5.89 5.71
N CYS A 23 -11.14 -6.68 4.75
CA CYS A 23 -11.18 -6.32 3.33
C CYS A 23 -12.61 -6.11 2.80
N ASP A 24 -13.54 -7.03 3.12
CA ASP A 24 -14.92 -6.96 2.61
C ASP A 24 -15.67 -5.76 3.20
N GLU A 25 -15.51 -5.51 4.50
CA GLU A 25 -16.13 -4.39 5.22
C GLU A 25 -15.59 -3.04 4.74
N TYR A 26 -14.27 -2.94 4.55
CA TYR A 26 -13.61 -1.75 4.00
C TYR A 26 -14.15 -1.44 2.60
N MET A 27 -14.15 -2.43 1.70
CA MET A 27 -14.60 -2.24 0.33
C MET A 27 -16.11 -1.96 0.26
N ALA A 28 -16.90 -2.55 1.18
CA ALA A 28 -18.34 -2.29 1.29
C ALA A 28 -18.61 -0.84 1.69
N LEU A 29 -17.87 -0.30 2.65
CA LEU A 29 -18.00 1.09 3.08
C LEU A 29 -17.60 2.07 1.96
N LYS A 30 -16.63 1.70 1.11
CA LYS A 30 -16.29 2.42 -0.13
C LYS A 30 -17.36 2.33 -1.23
N GLY A 31 -18.43 1.57 -1.02
CA GLY A 31 -19.55 1.45 -1.96
C GLY A 31 -19.34 0.40 -3.06
N MET A 32 -18.32 -0.45 -2.95
CA MET A 32 -18.05 -1.48 -3.96
C MET A 32 -19.14 -2.58 -3.92
N PRO A 33 -19.74 -3.00 -5.04
CA PRO A 33 -20.76 -4.05 -5.07
C PRO A 33 -20.25 -5.42 -4.56
N TRP A 34 -21.13 -6.19 -3.90
CA TRP A 34 -20.76 -7.42 -3.19
C TRP A 34 -19.95 -8.43 -4.02
N LEU A 35 -20.38 -8.71 -5.26
CA LEU A 35 -19.67 -9.64 -6.15
C LEU A 35 -18.25 -9.17 -6.48
N ILE A 36 -18.08 -7.87 -6.75
CA ILE A 36 -16.78 -7.27 -7.04
C ILE A 36 -15.89 -7.36 -5.80
N ARG A 37 -16.40 -7.08 -4.60
CA ARG A 37 -15.64 -7.23 -3.35
C ARG A 37 -15.14 -8.64 -3.14
N LYS A 38 -15.98 -9.66 -3.35
CA LYS A 38 -15.57 -11.06 -3.20
C LYS A 38 -14.46 -11.43 -4.19
N LEU A 39 -14.53 -10.95 -5.43
CA LEU A 39 -13.48 -11.17 -6.43
C LEU A 39 -12.18 -10.45 -6.05
N VAL A 40 -12.27 -9.18 -5.64
CA VAL A 40 -11.12 -8.35 -5.27
C VAL A 40 -10.43 -8.92 -4.03
N CYS A 41 -11.16 -9.16 -2.93
CA CYS A 41 -10.56 -9.69 -1.70
C CYS A 41 -9.99 -11.10 -1.85
N ARG A 42 -10.51 -11.91 -2.79
CA ARG A 42 -9.91 -13.22 -3.12
C ARG A 42 -8.63 -13.06 -3.96
N THR A 43 -8.63 -12.12 -4.89
CA THR A 43 -7.50 -11.87 -5.80
C THR A 43 -6.34 -11.22 -5.07
N LEU A 44 -6.61 -10.28 -4.16
CA LEU A 44 -5.62 -9.56 -3.36
C LEU A 44 -5.01 -10.38 -2.21
N THR A 45 -5.12 -11.71 -2.27
CA THR A 45 -4.40 -12.59 -1.36
C THR A 45 -2.94 -12.73 -1.79
N LYS A 46 -2.04 -13.01 -0.83
CA LYS A 46 -0.60 -13.17 -1.09
C LYS A 46 0.05 -11.88 -1.63
N GLY A 47 -0.30 -10.75 -1.01
CA GLY A 47 0.42 -9.50 -1.19
C GLY A 47 1.93 -9.68 -1.01
N TYR A 48 2.69 -8.83 -1.67
CA TYR A 48 4.14 -8.73 -1.56
C TYR A 48 4.53 -7.29 -1.22
N PHE A 49 5.59 -7.16 -0.43
CA PHE A 49 6.21 -5.88 -0.12
C PHE A 49 7.73 -6.06 -0.10
N LYS A 50 8.44 -5.20 -0.82
CA LYS A 50 9.90 -5.09 -0.73
C LYS A 50 10.34 -3.69 -1.13
N ILE A 51 11.24 -3.10 -0.36
CA ILE A 51 11.91 -1.84 -0.73
C ILE A 51 13.40 -2.10 -0.88
N THR A 52 13.99 -1.61 -1.95
CA THR A 52 15.44 -1.58 -2.18
C THR A 52 15.92 -0.16 -2.41
N THR A 53 17.20 0.08 -2.13
CA THR A 53 17.89 1.31 -2.54
C THR A 53 18.34 1.17 -3.99
N GLU A 54 18.24 2.24 -4.76
CA GLU A 54 18.82 2.33 -6.11
C GLU A 54 20.23 2.93 -6.06
N GLU A 55 20.93 2.95 -7.21
CA GLU A 55 22.29 3.51 -7.31
C GLU A 55 22.33 5.01 -6.97
N VAL A 56 21.25 5.74 -7.26
CA VAL A 56 21.13 7.17 -6.99
C VAL A 56 20.68 7.39 -5.55
N GLU A 57 21.47 8.15 -4.78
CA GLU A 57 21.16 8.45 -3.38
C GLU A 57 19.77 9.07 -3.22
N GLY A 58 19.03 8.59 -2.22
CA GLY A 58 17.66 9.01 -1.91
C GLY A 58 16.60 8.50 -2.89
N VAL A 59 16.97 7.65 -3.86
CA VAL A 59 16.03 6.93 -4.73
C VAL A 59 15.84 5.51 -4.20
N TYR A 60 14.58 5.12 -4.11
CA TYR A 60 14.16 3.79 -3.70
C TYR A 60 13.37 3.14 -4.81
N LYS A 61 13.38 1.81 -4.82
CA LYS A 61 12.48 1.00 -5.59
C LYS A 61 11.62 0.19 -4.65
N ILE A 62 10.31 0.18 -4.88
CA ILE A 62 9.35 -0.63 -4.14
C ILE A 62 8.69 -1.64 -5.08
N GLU A 63 8.51 -2.86 -4.61
CA GLU A 63 7.70 -3.89 -5.24
C GLU A 63 6.46 -4.14 -4.37
N LEU A 64 5.27 -3.98 -4.96
CA LEU A 64 3.96 -4.16 -4.32
C LEU A 64 3.06 -5.03 -5.19
N GLY A 65 1.96 -5.51 -4.62
CA GLY A 65 0.93 -6.26 -5.35
C GLY A 65 0.95 -7.74 -5.04
N VAL A 66 0.38 -8.58 -5.91
CA VAL A 66 0.29 -10.03 -5.69
C VAL A 66 1.57 -10.72 -6.16
N SER A 67 1.95 -11.84 -5.54
CA SER A 67 3.24 -12.47 -5.82
C SER A 67 3.52 -12.75 -7.32
N LYS A 68 2.47 -12.96 -8.14
CA LYS A 68 2.56 -13.26 -9.57
C LYS A 68 2.48 -12.04 -10.51
N SER A 69 2.07 -10.88 -10.01
CA SER A 69 1.90 -9.65 -10.78
C SER A 69 2.18 -8.48 -9.84
N ARG A 70 3.48 -8.23 -9.66
CA ARG A 70 3.99 -7.17 -8.80
C ARG A 70 4.11 -5.90 -9.63
N ASN A 71 3.59 -4.80 -9.10
CA ASN A 71 3.94 -3.48 -9.58
C ASN A 71 5.27 -3.10 -8.95
N SER A 72 6.11 -2.41 -9.73
CA SER A 72 7.35 -1.85 -9.22
C SER A 72 7.42 -0.37 -9.53
N TYR A 73 7.67 0.43 -8.50
CA TYR A 73 7.79 1.88 -8.62
C TYR A 73 9.17 2.32 -8.17
N THR A 74 9.73 3.29 -8.88
CA THR A 74 10.93 4.02 -8.45
C THR A 74 10.50 5.38 -7.94
N PHE A 75 10.93 5.76 -6.76
CA PHE A 75 10.43 6.96 -6.09
C PHE A 75 11.48 7.60 -5.19
N ARG A 76 11.22 8.86 -4.82
CA ARG A 76 11.88 9.57 -3.73
C ARG A 76 10.83 9.84 -2.65
N LEU A 77 11.25 9.81 -1.39
CA LEU A 77 10.33 10.14 -0.28
C LEU A 77 9.83 11.58 -0.42
N ASN A 78 8.55 11.79 -0.14
CA ASN A 78 7.86 13.08 -0.20
C ASN A 78 7.73 13.68 -1.62
N GLU A 79 8.02 12.90 -2.67
CA GLU A 79 7.83 13.31 -4.05
C GLU A 79 6.73 12.46 -4.69
N SER A 80 5.70 13.12 -5.23
CA SER A 80 4.64 12.43 -5.95
C SER A 80 5.04 12.17 -7.39
N PHE A 81 4.65 11.02 -7.93
CA PHE A 81 4.83 10.66 -9.34
C PHE A 81 3.53 10.07 -9.89
N GLU A 82 3.45 9.88 -11.20
CA GLU A 82 2.28 9.29 -11.85
C GLU A 82 2.67 7.96 -12.49
N ASP A 83 1.91 6.91 -12.20
CA ASP A 83 2.15 5.56 -12.72
C ASP A 83 0.85 4.74 -12.72
N ILE A 84 0.90 3.50 -13.19
CA ILE A 84 -0.23 2.58 -13.24
C ILE A 84 -0.39 1.85 -11.90
N GLY A 85 -1.58 1.98 -11.30
CA GLY A 85 -1.99 1.29 -10.09
C GLY A 85 -2.30 -0.20 -10.32
N PHE A 86 -2.65 -0.90 -9.24
CA PHE A 86 -3.00 -2.32 -9.30
C PHE A 86 -4.22 -2.62 -10.20
N ASP A 87 -5.17 -1.69 -10.27
CA ASP A 87 -6.36 -1.77 -11.11
C ASP A 87 -6.10 -1.41 -12.59
N SER A 88 -4.83 -1.29 -12.99
CA SER A 88 -4.41 -0.92 -14.34
C SER A 88 -4.87 0.49 -14.76
N LYS A 89 -5.11 1.38 -13.79
CA LYS A 89 -5.48 2.78 -14.02
C LYS A 89 -4.38 3.73 -13.57
N LYS A 90 -4.32 4.90 -14.19
CA LYS A 90 -3.32 5.91 -13.85
C LYS A 90 -3.61 6.54 -12.48
N HIS A 91 -2.65 6.46 -11.57
CA HIS A 91 -2.69 7.07 -10.24
C HIS A 91 -1.59 8.13 -10.10
N ARG A 92 -1.81 9.12 -9.24
CA ARG A 92 -0.74 9.88 -8.61
C ARG A 92 -0.36 9.18 -7.31
N ILE A 93 0.90 8.80 -7.18
CA ILE A 93 1.42 7.99 -6.08
C ILE A 93 2.38 8.84 -5.26
N LEU A 94 2.31 8.75 -3.94
CA LEU A 94 3.22 9.41 -3.00
C LEU A 94 3.60 8.43 -1.90
N PHE A 95 4.90 8.31 -1.65
CA PHE A 95 5.43 7.62 -0.47
C PHE A 95 6.07 8.62 0.48
N THR A 96 5.68 8.60 1.74
CA THR A 96 6.31 9.35 2.82
C THR A 96 6.77 8.43 3.94
N TYR A 97 7.63 8.92 4.83
CA TYR A 97 8.04 8.20 6.02
C TYR A 97 7.99 9.13 7.23
N GLU A 98 7.11 8.83 8.18
CA GLU A 98 6.90 9.59 9.41
C GLU A 98 6.38 8.66 10.51
N ASN A 99 6.70 8.96 11.77
CA ASN A 99 6.21 8.20 12.95
C ASN A 99 6.39 6.67 12.80
N ASP A 100 7.56 6.25 12.32
CA ASP A 100 7.92 4.85 12.08
C ASP A 100 7.03 4.10 11.07
N LYS A 101 6.32 4.84 10.22
CA LYS A 101 5.43 4.33 9.19
C LYS A 101 5.86 4.82 7.82
N ILE A 102 5.89 3.91 6.85
CA ILE A 102 5.83 4.31 5.44
C ILE A 102 4.36 4.52 5.09
N ILE A 103 4.04 5.68 4.53
CA ILE A 103 2.68 6.01 4.08
C ILE A 103 2.68 5.98 2.57
N GLU A 104 1.90 5.08 2.00
CA GLU A 104 1.65 4.94 0.57
C GLU A 104 0.29 5.56 0.27
N LYS A 105 0.26 6.57 -0.59
CA LYS A 105 -0.96 7.25 -0.99
C LYS A 105 -1.16 7.14 -2.49
N HIS A 106 -2.34 6.69 -2.90
CA HIS A 106 -2.78 6.68 -4.29
C HIS A 106 -4.00 7.59 -4.50
N THR A 107 -3.86 8.55 -5.40
CA THR A 107 -4.95 9.38 -5.91
C THR A 107 -5.30 8.93 -7.33
N HIS A 108 -6.57 8.60 -7.56
CA HIS A 108 -7.08 8.11 -8.85
C HIS A 108 -7.13 9.24 -9.88
N LEU A 109 -6.43 9.10 -11.00
CA LEU A 109 -6.44 10.07 -12.13
C LEU A 109 -7.20 9.57 -13.35
N GLU A 110 -7.55 8.28 -13.39
CA GLU A 110 -8.31 7.66 -14.47
C GLU A 110 -9.35 6.68 -13.91
N GLY A 111 -10.46 6.49 -14.62
CA GLY A 111 -11.51 5.53 -14.27
C GLY A 111 -12.62 6.10 -13.39
N GLU A 112 -13.51 5.22 -12.93
CA GLU A 112 -14.73 5.60 -12.21
C GLU A 112 -14.47 6.17 -10.81
N ARG A 113 -13.25 5.99 -10.29
CA ARG A 113 -12.84 6.43 -8.95
C ARG A 113 -12.17 7.80 -8.94
N VAL A 114 -12.03 8.47 -10.09
CA VAL A 114 -11.49 9.84 -10.13
C VAL A 114 -12.33 10.79 -9.28
N GLY A 115 -11.66 11.60 -8.46
CA GLY A 115 -12.33 12.52 -7.53
C GLY A 115 -12.94 11.85 -6.30
N THR A 116 -12.83 10.53 -6.16
CA THR A 116 -13.19 9.83 -4.92
C THR A 116 -12.05 9.93 -3.90
N SER A 117 -12.26 9.38 -2.70
CA SER A 117 -11.24 9.35 -1.65
C SER A 117 -9.98 8.61 -2.10
N ASP A 118 -8.83 9.11 -1.68
CA ASP A 118 -7.54 8.44 -1.84
C ASP A 118 -7.52 7.05 -1.18
N ASP A 119 -6.67 6.18 -1.70
CA ASP A 119 -6.29 4.93 -1.04
C ASP A 119 -4.98 5.18 -0.28
N ILE A 120 -5.02 5.12 1.05
CA ILE A 120 -3.87 5.40 1.92
C ILE A 120 -3.53 4.14 2.72
N PHE A 121 -2.35 3.58 2.51
CA PHE A 121 -1.81 2.43 3.22
C PHE A 121 -0.69 2.87 4.17
N TYR A 122 -0.77 2.42 5.40
CA TYR A 122 0.26 2.62 6.41
C TYR A 122 1.02 1.31 6.59
N TRP A 123 2.33 1.34 6.38
CA TRP A 123 3.23 0.20 6.52
C TRP A 123 4.11 0.39 7.74
N TYR A 124 4.08 -0.55 8.68
CA TYR A 124 4.87 -0.50 9.91
C TYR A 124 5.15 -1.88 10.47
N PHE A 125 6.16 -1.97 11.34
CA PHE A 125 6.39 -3.19 12.10
C PHE A 125 5.60 -3.14 13.41
N ASN A 126 4.91 -4.22 13.74
CA ASN A 126 4.33 -4.38 15.07
C ASN A 126 5.42 -4.74 16.11
N ASN A 127 5.03 -4.85 17.38
CA ASN A 127 5.95 -5.20 18.47
C ASN A 127 6.58 -6.59 18.34
N GLU A 128 5.99 -7.47 17.53
CA GLU A 128 6.49 -8.82 17.26
C GLU A 128 7.43 -8.87 16.04
N GLY A 129 7.71 -7.71 15.42
CA GLY A 129 8.55 -7.61 14.23
C GLY A 129 7.88 -8.08 12.93
N SER A 130 6.56 -8.29 12.93
CA SER A 130 5.80 -8.55 11.70
C SER A 130 5.49 -7.25 10.98
N LEU A 131 5.61 -7.26 9.66
CA LEU A 131 5.23 -6.11 8.83
C LEU A 131 3.71 -6.07 8.68
N ILE A 132 3.12 -4.91 8.96
CA ILE A 132 1.69 -4.65 8.89
C ILE A 132 1.41 -3.66 7.77
N SER A 133 0.36 -3.90 7.01
CA SER A 133 -0.27 -2.91 6.13
C SER A 133 -1.67 -2.60 6.65
N GLU A 134 -1.93 -1.35 6.98
CA GLU A 134 -3.23 -0.87 7.42
C GLU A 134 -3.79 0.12 6.39
N CYS A 135 -5.01 -0.11 5.92
CA CYS A 135 -5.75 0.83 5.10
C CYS A 135 -7.13 1.07 5.70
N SER A 136 -7.46 2.32 6.01
CA SER A 136 -8.72 2.67 6.65
C SER A 136 -9.55 3.59 5.77
N PHE A 137 -10.86 3.45 5.83
CA PHE A 137 -11.82 4.37 5.22
C PHE A 137 -12.92 4.71 6.23
N GLU A 138 -13.30 5.97 6.26
CA GLU A 138 -14.34 6.48 7.15
C GLU A 138 -15.39 7.23 6.35
N LYS A 139 -16.66 6.94 6.64
CA LYS A 139 -17.82 7.59 6.03
C LYS A 139 -18.94 7.65 7.06
N ASP A 140 -19.54 8.82 7.22
CA ASP A 140 -20.67 9.06 8.13
C ASP A 140 -20.40 8.60 9.57
N GLY A 141 -19.17 8.82 10.07
CA GLY A 141 -18.72 8.42 11.41
C GLY A 141 -18.46 6.92 11.60
N VAL A 142 -18.63 6.11 10.55
CA VAL A 142 -18.27 4.68 10.56
C VAL A 142 -16.91 4.51 9.89
N LYS A 143 -15.95 3.97 10.64
CA LYS A 143 -14.62 3.60 10.12
C LYS A 143 -14.51 2.09 9.93
N LYS A 144 -13.96 1.67 8.79
CA LYS A 144 -13.57 0.28 8.52
C LYS A 144 -12.11 0.23 8.09
N THR A 145 -11.42 -0.80 8.55
CA THR A 145 -9.98 -0.98 8.37
C THR A 145 -9.72 -2.33 7.74
N TRP A 146 -8.98 -2.31 6.64
CA TRP A 146 -8.35 -3.49 6.05
C TRP A 146 -6.94 -3.60 6.62
N LEU A 147 -6.71 -4.64 7.41
CA LEU A 147 -5.43 -4.92 8.06
C LEU A 147 -4.82 -6.17 7.44
N ARG A 148 -3.53 -6.12 7.12
CA ARG A 148 -2.78 -7.24 6.56
C ARG A 148 -1.49 -7.43 7.34
N THR A 149 -1.15 -8.69 7.62
CA THR A 149 0.11 -9.06 8.26
C THR A 149 0.97 -9.81 7.25
N PHE A 150 2.24 -9.44 7.20
CA PHE A 150 3.24 -10.01 6.31
C PHE A 150 4.37 -10.64 7.12
N GLN A 151 4.88 -11.73 6.59
CA GLN A 151 6.07 -12.42 7.09
C GLN A 151 7.21 -12.22 6.11
N GLN A 152 8.44 -12.15 6.62
CA GLN A 152 9.61 -12.07 5.77
C GLN A 152 9.72 -13.35 4.92
N GLU A 153 9.98 -13.18 3.63
CA GLU A 153 10.26 -14.26 2.66
C GLU A 153 11.53 -15.03 3.01
#